data_AF-A0A838UGG2-F1
#
_entry.id   AF-A0A838UGG2-F1
#
_cell.length_a   1.000
_cell.length_b   1.000
_cell.length_c   1.000
_cell.angle_alpha   90.00
_cell.angle_beta   90.00
_cell.angle_gamma   90.00
#
_symmetry.space_group_name_H-M   'P 1'
#
loop_
_entity.id
_entity.type
_entity.pdbx_description
1 polymer ?
#
loop_
_entity_poly.entity_id
_entity_poly.type
_entity_poly.pdbx_seq_one_letter_code
_entity_poly.pdbx_strand_id
1 'polypeptide(L)'
;MRGGALPPALLCAALGFALAFAPRRIILPSLAALVALGALIVWRGLPASWRDTAFVGCWISVIATAAAVHLPRGVGPRLAVLLSLNVGAWTGAVIAVAGAPLDLAKSLPWALLCLPGGWLVATGRRIALKVAASWLVAVAILAASLPLTTPTPGYVPDHMD
;
A
#
# COMPACT_ATOMS: atom_id res chain seq x y z
N MET A 1 9.14 0.94 16.23
CA MET A 1 9.10 -0.01 15.10
C MET A 1 8.72 0.68 13.78
N ARG A 2 9.60 1.51 13.19
CA ARG A 2 9.33 2.22 11.90
C ARG A 2 10.00 1.58 10.68
N GLY A 3 10.70 0.46 10.88
CA GLY A 3 11.28 -0.36 9.81
C GLY A 3 10.51 -1.67 9.71
N GLY A 4 10.10 -2.04 8.50
CA GLY A 4 9.45 -3.32 8.26
C GLY A 4 8.66 -3.33 6.96
N ALA A 5 8.55 -4.50 6.36
CA ALA A 5 7.82 -4.74 5.12
C ALA A 5 6.30 -4.49 5.23
N LEU A 6 5.75 -4.22 6.43
CA LEU A 6 4.31 -4.14 6.66
C LEU A 6 3.63 -2.97 5.92
N PRO A 7 4.01 -1.68 6.05
CA PRO A 7 3.35 -0.61 5.31
C PRO A 7 3.43 -0.82 3.77
N PRO A 8 4.60 -1.19 3.20
CA PRO A 8 4.69 -1.57 1.79
C PRO A 8 3.78 -2.74 1.39
N ALA A 9 3.69 -3.79 2.21
CA ALA A 9 2.83 -4.94 1.96
C ALA A 9 1.35 -4.55 1.96
N LEU A 10 0.90 -3.75 2.93
CA LEU A 10 -0.46 -3.25 2.99
C LEU A 10 -0.79 -2.33 1.82
N LEU A 11 0.17 -1.52 1.37
CA LEU A 11 0.00 -0.67 0.19
C LEU A 11 -0.12 -1.50 -1.10
N CYS A 12 0.68 -2.56 -1.24
CA CYS A 12 0.56 -3.52 -2.33
C CYS A 12 -0.77 -4.28 -2.28
N ALA A 13 -1.24 -4.68 -1.08
CA ALA A 13 -2.55 -5.30 -0.89
C ALA A 13 -3.69 -4.36 -1.30
N ALA A 14 -3.63 -3.08 -0.91
CA ALA A 14 -4.59 -2.05 -1.32
C ALA A 14 -4.67 -1.95 -2.85
N LEU A 15 -3.51 -1.92 -3.53
CA LEU A 15 -3.46 -1.92 -4.98
C LEU A 15 -4.08 -3.19 -5.57
N GLY A 16 -3.77 -4.36 -5.00
CA GLY A 16 -4.38 -5.63 -5.40
C GLY A 16 -5.90 -5.57 -5.36
N PHE A 17 -6.48 -5.03 -4.29
CA PHE A 17 -7.93 -4.82 -4.19
C PHE A 17 -8.46 -3.83 -5.22
N ALA A 18 -7.77 -2.71 -5.46
CA ALA A 18 -8.19 -1.72 -6.46
C ALA A 18 -8.14 -2.30 -7.89
N LEU A 19 -7.07 -3.02 -8.24
CA LEU A 19 -6.89 -3.64 -9.56
C LEU A 19 -7.89 -4.78 -9.82
N ALA A 20 -8.46 -5.39 -8.79
CA ALA A 20 -9.56 -6.35 -8.95
C ALA A 20 -10.79 -5.74 -9.66
N PHE A 21 -10.97 -4.42 -9.58
CA PHE A 21 -12.04 -3.66 -10.23
C PHE A 21 -11.58 -3.00 -11.55
N ALA A 22 -10.34 -3.25 -12.00
CA ALA A 22 -9.81 -2.69 -13.22
C ALA A 22 -9.97 -3.64 -14.42
N PRO A 23 -9.97 -3.13 -15.67
CA PRO A 23 -9.97 -3.98 -16.87
C PRO A 23 -8.76 -4.92 -16.91
N ARG A 24 -8.97 -6.21 -17.18
CA ARG A 24 -7.89 -7.23 -17.12
C ARG A 24 -6.64 -6.89 -17.94
N ARG A 25 -6.82 -6.24 -19.10
CA ARG A 25 -5.72 -5.79 -19.97
C ARG A 25 -4.75 -4.80 -19.32
N ILE A 26 -5.17 -4.08 -18.27
CA ILE A 26 -4.31 -3.09 -17.59
C ILE A 26 -3.58 -3.66 -16.37
N ILE A 27 -3.91 -4.88 -15.92
CA ILE A 27 -3.32 -5.43 -14.69
C ILE A 27 -1.81 -5.65 -14.87
N LEU A 28 -1.39 -6.33 -15.93
CA LEU A 28 0.04 -6.57 -16.19
C LEU A 28 0.86 -5.27 -16.32
N PRO A 29 0.48 -4.28 -17.15
CA PRO A 29 1.25 -3.03 -17.22
C PRO A 29 1.21 -2.24 -15.91
N SER A 30 0.13 -2.34 -15.13
CA SER A 30 0.05 -1.73 -13.78
C SER A 30 1.05 -2.36 -12.82
N LEU A 31 1.11 -3.69 -12.75
CA LEU A 31 2.09 -4.41 -11.94
C LEU A 31 3.53 -4.15 -12.40
N ALA A 32 3.77 -4.07 -13.72
CA ALA A 32 5.08 -3.71 -14.26
C ALA A 32 5.48 -2.28 -13.84
N ALA A 33 4.55 -1.31 -13.88
CA ALA A 33 4.81 0.07 -13.46
C ALA A 33 5.17 0.17 -11.97
N LEU A 34 4.44 -0.56 -11.12
CA LEU A 34 4.73 -0.73 -9.70
C LEU A 34 6.16 -1.23 -9.49
N VAL A 35 6.51 -2.38 -10.08
CA VAL A 35 7.82 -3.03 -9.90
C VAL A 35 8.94 -2.15 -10.42
N ALA A 36 8.80 -1.60 -11.63
CA ALA A 36 9.82 -0.78 -12.27
C ALA A 36 10.13 0.48 -11.45
N LEU A 37 9.10 1.22 -11.01
CA LEU A 37 9.30 2.43 -10.24
C LEU A 37 9.78 2.15 -8.82
N GLY A 38 9.22 1.12 -8.16
CA GLY A 38 9.67 0.70 -6.84
C GLY A 38 11.14 0.28 -6.82
N ALA A 39 11.53 -0.58 -7.77
CA ALA A 39 12.93 -1.01 -7.92
C ALA A 39 13.86 0.16 -8.24
N LEU A 40 13.45 1.10 -9.11
CA LEU A 40 14.23 2.28 -9.45
C LEU A 40 14.54 3.14 -8.22
N ILE A 41 13.53 3.40 -7.36
CA ILE A 41 13.73 4.20 -6.14
C ILE A 41 14.58 3.46 -5.11
N VAL A 42 14.34 2.16 -4.90
CA VAL A 42 15.16 1.34 -4.00
C VAL A 42 16.62 1.35 -4.46
N TRP A 43 16.86 1.20 -5.76
CA TRP A 43 18.21 1.18 -6.34
C TRP A 43 18.91 2.55 -6.22
N ARG A 44 18.18 3.65 -6.46
CA ARG A 44 18.73 5.01 -6.28
C ARG A 44 19.06 5.32 -4.83
N GLY A 45 18.35 4.70 -3.89
CA GLY A 45 18.43 5.04 -2.47
C GLY A 45 17.79 6.40 -2.18
N LEU A 46 17.43 6.62 -0.92
CA LEU A 46 16.93 7.91 -0.45
C LEU A 46 17.67 8.30 0.83
N PRO A 47 17.89 9.61 1.05
CA PRO A 47 18.53 10.07 2.28
C PRO A 47 17.64 9.81 3.50
N ALA A 48 18.25 9.57 4.66
CA ALA A 48 17.54 9.25 5.90
C ALA A 48 16.53 10.33 6.35
N SER A 49 16.72 11.58 5.92
CA SER A 49 15.78 12.69 6.14
C SER A 49 14.38 12.45 5.56
N TRP A 50 14.25 11.54 4.59
CA TRP A 50 12.96 11.17 3.99
C TRP A 50 12.15 10.19 4.84
N ARG A 51 12.68 9.68 5.97
CA ARG A 51 12.05 8.61 6.74
C ARG A 51 10.61 8.91 7.12
N ASP A 52 10.36 10.07 7.72
CA ASP A 52 9.03 10.42 8.20
C ASP A 52 8.08 10.72 7.03
N THR A 53 8.55 11.43 6.00
CA THR A 53 7.78 11.71 4.79
C THR A 53 7.40 10.43 4.03
N ALA A 54 8.35 9.50 3.87
CA ALA A 54 8.11 8.22 3.20
C ALA A 54 7.09 7.38 3.97
N PHE A 55 7.22 7.34 5.30
CA PHE A 55 6.29 6.59 6.16
C PHE A 55 4.88 7.17 6.11
N VAL A 56 4.71 8.50 6.30
CA VAL A 56 3.41 9.16 6.25
C VAL A 56 2.80 9.08 4.84
N GLY A 57 3.59 9.34 3.80
CA GLY A 57 3.15 9.25 2.41
C GLY A 57 2.71 7.83 2.01
N CYS A 58 3.37 6.80 2.55
CA CYS A 58 2.95 5.41 2.39
C CYS A 58 1.57 5.18 3.00
N TRP A 59 1.31 5.58 4.25
CA TRP A 59 0.00 5.40 4.87
C TRP A 59 -1.12 6.19 4.20
N ILE A 60 -0.87 7.45 3.82
CA ILE A 60 -1.82 8.24 3.03
C ILE A 60 -2.14 7.52 1.72
N SER A 61 -1.12 6.95 1.07
CA SER A 61 -1.30 6.17 -0.15
C SER A 61 -2.07 4.87 0.08
N VAL A 62 -1.94 4.23 1.25
CA VAL A 62 -2.73 3.03 1.61
C VAL A 62 -4.20 3.43 1.66
N ILE A 63 -4.51 4.52 2.37
CA ILE A 63 -5.86 5.05 2.50
C ILE A 63 -6.45 5.38 1.12
N ALA A 64 -5.73 6.17 0.31
CA ALA A 64 -6.20 6.60 -0.99
C ALA A 64 -6.41 5.42 -1.96
N THR A 65 -5.47 4.46 -1.99
CA THR A 65 -5.53 3.30 -2.88
C THR A 65 -6.67 2.34 -2.47
N ALA A 66 -6.86 2.11 -1.17
CA ALA A 66 -7.96 1.31 -0.67
C ALA A 66 -9.32 1.99 -0.89
N ALA A 67 -9.41 3.31 -0.67
CA ALA A 67 -10.62 4.07 -0.94
C ALA A 67 -11.06 4.01 -2.42
N ALA A 68 -10.12 3.86 -3.36
CA ALA A 68 -10.44 3.71 -4.79
C ALA A 68 -11.31 2.48 -5.09
N VAL A 69 -11.31 1.45 -4.22
CA VAL A 69 -12.20 0.27 -4.32
C VAL A 69 -13.69 0.65 -4.21
N HIS A 70 -13.98 1.80 -3.58
CA HIS A 70 -15.34 2.28 -3.37
C HIS A 70 -15.88 3.15 -4.52
N LEU A 71 -15.08 3.41 -5.57
CA LEU A 71 -15.54 4.17 -6.72
C LEU A 71 -16.74 3.50 -7.43
N PRO A 72 -17.80 4.25 -7.77
CA PRO A 72 -19.03 3.68 -8.31
C PRO A 72 -18.85 3.04 -9.69
N ARG A 73 -17.91 3.56 -10.49
CA ARG A 73 -17.59 3.07 -11.84
C ARG A 73 -16.39 2.12 -11.87
N GLY A 74 -15.86 1.73 -10.72
CA GLY A 74 -14.61 0.97 -10.61
C GLY A 74 -13.37 1.78 -10.99
N VAL A 75 -12.25 1.09 -11.21
CA VAL A 75 -10.95 1.70 -11.49
C VAL A 75 -10.68 1.71 -12.99
N GLY A 76 -10.74 2.89 -13.60
CA GLY A 76 -10.42 3.06 -15.02
C GLY A 76 -8.92 2.80 -15.33
N PRO A 77 -8.54 2.55 -16.60
CA PRO A 77 -7.17 2.21 -16.97
C PRO A 77 -6.12 3.24 -16.54
N ARG A 78 -6.42 4.54 -16.74
CA ARG A 78 -5.53 5.63 -16.35
C ARG A 78 -5.30 5.66 -14.84
N LEU A 79 -6.38 5.51 -14.07
CA LEU A 79 -6.30 5.48 -12.61
C LEU A 79 -5.55 4.25 -12.10
N ALA A 80 -5.73 3.08 -12.72
CA ALA A 80 -5.00 1.87 -12.36
C ALA A 80 -3.48 2.06 -12.48
N VAL A 81 -3.01 2.65 -13.58
CA VAL A 81 -1.58 2.95 -13.79
C VAL A 81 -1.10 4.01 -12.80
N LEU A 82 -1.85 5.10 -12.60
CA LEU A 82 -1.49 6.15 -11.64
C LEU A 82 -1.39 5.62 -10.21
N LEU A 83 -2.34 4.79 -9.77
CA LEU A 83 -2.28 4.13 -8.47
C LEU A 83 -1.07 3.22 -8.37
N SER A 84 -0.72 2.50 -9.44
CA SER A 84 0.44 1.60 -9.45
C SER A 84 1.76 2.35 -9.38
N LEU A 85 1.88 3.47 -10.08
CA LEU A 85 3.04 4.37 -9.97
C LEU A 85 3.12 4.96 -8.56
N ASN A 86 2.01 5.44 -8.00
CA ASN A 86 1.97 5.95 -6.64
C ASN A 86 2.42 4.87 -5.62
N VAL A 87 1.88 3.66 -5.73
CA VAL A 87 2.24 2.54 -4.86
C VAL A 87 3.70 2.17 -5.03
N GLY A 88 4.20 2.08 -6.26
CA GLY A 88 5.61 1.80 -6.55
C GLY A 88 6.51 2.87 -5.94
N ALA A 89 6.13 4.15 -6.06
CA ALA A 89 6.88 5.27 -5.53
C ALA A 89 7.05 5.20 -4.00
N TRP A 90 5.95 5.07 -3.27
CA TRP A 90 5.97 5.06 -1.80
C TRP A 90 6.48 3.74 -1.21
N THR A 91 6.19 2.62 -1.86
CA THR A 91 6.78 1.31 -1.50
C THR A 91 8.29 1.38 -1.63
N GLY A 92 8.80 1.87 -2.77
CA GLY A 92 10.22 2.02 -3.00
C GLY A 92 10.86 3.00 -2.02
N ALA A 93 10.20 4.13 -1.72
CA ALA A 93 10.72 5.12 -0.79
C ALA A 93 10.89 4.58 0.64
N VAL A 94 9.86 3.90 1.18
CA VAL A 94 9.94 3.30 2.52
C VAL A 94 11.04 2.25 2.60
N ILE A 95 11.14 1.38 1.59
CA ILE A 95 12.15 0.32 1.55
C ILE A 95 13.56 0.88 1.39
N ALA A 96 13.73 1.91 0.55
CA ALA A 96 15.01 2.60 0.35
C ALA A 96 15.53 3.19 1.66
N VAL A 97 14.68 3.90 2.41
CA VAL A 97 15.07 4.52 3.68
C VAL A 97 15.27 3.49 4.80
N ALA A 98 14.58 2.35 4.74
CA ALA A 98 14.77 1.24 5.67
C ALA A 98 16.06 0.45 5.44
N GLY A 99 16.70 0.58 4.26
CA GLY A 99 17.93 -0.14 3.91
C GLY A 99 17.75 -1.65 3.72
N ALA A 100 16.52 -2.12 3.51
CA ALA A 100 16.18 -3.54 3.41
C ALA A 100 15.59 -3.88 2.02
N PRO A 101 16.39 -3.90 0.94
CA PRO A 101 15.88 -4.01 -0.43
C PRO A 101 15.07 -5.28 -0.70
N LEU A 102 15.36 -6.37 0.03
CA LEU A 102 14.59 -7.62 -0.05
C LEU A 102 13.14 -7.48 0.42
N ASP A 103 12.80 -6.44 1.17
CA ASP A 103 11.42 -6.17 1.58
C ASP A 103 10.51 -5.81 0.40
N LEU A 104 11.08 -5.42 -0.75
CA LEU A 104 10.32 -5.25 -1.99
C LEU A 104 9.79 -6.60 -2.48
N ALA A 105 10.65 -7.62 -2.51
CA ALA A 105 10.22 -8.97 -2.89
C ALA A 105 9.19 -9.56 -1.91
N LYS A 106 9.23 -9.16 -0.63
CA LYS A 106 8.24 -9.58 0.38
C LYS A 106 6.90 -8.85 0.24
N SER A 107 6.89 -7.61 -0.25
CA SER A 107 5.66 -6.82 -0.40
C SER A 107 4.91 -7.10 -1.71
N LEU A 108 5.63 -7.42 -2.79
CA LEU A 108 5.05 -7.66 -4.12
C LEU A 108 3.97 -8.75 -4.19
N PRO A 109 4.08 -9.91 -3.50
CA PRO A 109 3.05 -10.95 -3.53
C PRO A 109 1.66 -10.45 -3.13
N TRP A 110 1.59 -9.42 -2.28
CA TRP A 110 0.31 -8.84 -1.85
C TRP A 110 -0.44 -8.12 -2.97
N ALA A 111 0.25 -7.62 -4.00
CA ALA A 111 -0.40 -7.06 -5.18
C ALA A 111 -1.14 -8.14 -6.00
N LEU A 112 -0.76 -9.42 -5.87
CA LEU A 112 -1.42 -10.54 -6.54
C LEU A 112 -2.81 -10.84 -5.98
N LEU A 113 -3.23 -10.19 -4.89
CA LEU A 113 -4.62 -10.22 -4.40
C LEU A 113 -5.63 -9.72 -5.46
N CYS A 114 -5.18 -9.03 -6.51
CA CYS A 114 -6.00 -8.71 -7.68
C CYS A 114 -6.54 -9.95 -8.42
N LEU A 115 -5.86 -11.10 -8.34
CA LEU A 115 -6.30 -12.35 -8.98
C LEU A 115 -7.53 -12.94 -8.27
N PRO A 116 -7.46 -13.36 -6.99
CA PRO A 116 -8.62 -13.86 -6.27
C PRO A 116 -9.69 -12.75 -6.10
N GLY A 117 -9.27 -11.50 -5.92
CA GLY A 117 -10.17 -10.37 -5.86
C GLY A 117 -10.97 -10.21 -7.15
N GLY A 118 -10.31 -10.26 -8.31
CA GLY A 118 -11.00 -10.16 -9.58
C GLY A 118 -11.95 -11.33 -9.84
N TRP A 119 -11.65 -12.54 -9.33
CA TRP A 119 -12.58 -13.68 -9.36
C TRP A 119 -13.82 -13.43 -8.48
N LEU A 120 -13.64 -12.87 -7.28
CA LEU A 120 -14.76 -12.47 -6.42
C LEU A 120 -15.64 -11.39 -7.08
N VAL A 121 -15.03 -10.41 -7.76
CA VAL A 121 -15.79 -9.39 -8.50
C VAL A 121 -16.59 -10.01 -9.64
N ALA A 122 -15.98 -10.92 -10.41
CA ALA A 122 -16.64 -11.61 -11.52
C ALA A 122 -17.81 -12.50 -11.06
N THR A 123 -17.74 -13.06 -9.85
CA THR A 123 -18.80 -13.90 -9.25
C THR A 123 -19.83 -13.10 -8.43
N GLY A 124 -19.82 -11.76 -8.52
CA GLY A 124 -20.79 -10.89 -7.84
C GLY A 124 -20.51 -10.64 -6.35
N ARG A 125 -19.43 -11.20 -5.78
CA ARG A 125 -19.05 -11.10 -4.36
C ARG A 125 -18.20 -9.87 -4.03
N ARG A 126 -18.40 -8.77 -4.78
CA ARG A 126 -17.64 -7.51 -4.69
C ARG A 126 -17.63 -6.87 -3.30
N ILE A 127 -18.64 -7.15 -2.47
CA ILE A 127 -18.78 -6.57 -1.12
C ILE A 127 -17.62 -7.02 -0.22
N ALA A 128 -17.15 -8.27 -0.34
CA ALA A 128 -16.05 -8.78 0.48
C ALA A 128 -14.78 -7.93 0.34
N LEU A 129 -14.44 -7.52 -0.88
CA LEU A 129 -13.29 -6.63 -1.13
C LEU A 129 -13.52 -5.22 -0.60
N LYS A 130 -14.74 -4.69 -0.69
CA LYS A 130 -15.06 -3.36 -0.12
C LYS A 130 -14.94 -3.35 1.40
N VAL A 131 -15.39 -4.41 2.06
CA VAL A 131 -15.24 -4.58 3.51
C VAL A 131 -13.75 -4.66 3.85
N ALA A 132 -12.98 -5.53 3.19
CA ALA A 132 -11.54 -5.65 3.42
C ALA A 132 -10.80 -4.31 3.18
N ALA A 133 -11.16 -3.58 2.13
CA ALA A 133 -10.60 -2.25 1.85
C ALA A 133 -10.96 -1.23 2.95
N SER A 134 -12.19 -1.26 3.47
CA SER A 134 -12.61 -0.38 4.58
C SER A 134 -11.83 -0.67 5.87
N TRP A 135 -11.60 -1.95 6.17
CA TRP A 135 -10.72 -2.36 7.27
C TRP A 135 -9.31 -1.86 7.08
N LEU A 136 -8.76 -1.98 5.87
CA LEU A 136 -7.43 -1.48 5.55
C LEU A 136 -7.32 0.04 5.72
N VAL A 137 -8.35 0.80 5.31
CA VAL A 137 -8.44 2.25 5.55
C VAL A 137 -8.42 2.55 7.05
N ALA A 138 -9.23 1.86 7.86
CA ALA A 138 -9.28 2.06 9.30
C ALA A 138 -7.92 1.77 9.97
N VAL A 139 -7.28 0.65 9.63
CA VAL A 139 -5.94 0.29 10.12
C VAL A 139 -4.91 1.34 9.71
N ALA A 140 -4.98 1.83 8.47
CA ALA A 140 -4.05 2.83 7.97
C ALA A 140 -4.22 4.20 8.66
N ILE A 141 -5.47 4.63 8.90
CA ILE A 141 -5.76 5.86 9.66
C ILE A 141 -5.23 5.73 11.09
N LEU A 142 -5.52 4.60 11.75
CA LEU A 142 -5.02 4.34 13.10
C LEU A 142 -3.50 4.39 13.13
N ALA A 143 -2.82 3.62 12.26
CA ALA A 143 -1.37 3.57 12.20
C ALA A 143 -0.71 4.92 11.87
N ALA A 144 -1.33 5.71 10.98
CA ALA A 144 -0.88 7.07 10.66
C ALA A 144 -1.07 8.06 11.82
N SER A 145 -2.09 7.83 12.67
CA SER A 145 -2.41 8.70 13.81
C SER A 145 -1.59 8.39 15.07
N LEU A 146 -1.05 7.17 15.22
CA LEU A 146 -0.28 6.76 16.41
C LEU A 146 0.90 7.70 16.75
N PRO A 147 1.67 8.25 15.79
CA PRO A 147 2.72 9.22 16.11
C PRO A 147 2.18 10.57 16.62
N LEU A 148 0.90 10.87 16.39
CA LEU A 148 0.26 12.12 16.77
C LEU A 148 -0.43 12.03 18.14
N THR A 149 -0.73 10.83 18.62
CA THR A 149 -1.25 10.63 19.97
C THR A 149 -0.12 10.78 20.97
N THR A 150 -0.21 11.78 21.86
CA THR A 150 0.68 11.86 23.02
C THR A 150 0.55 10.58 23.84
N PRO A 151 1.66 9.98 24.32
CA PRO A 151 1.59 8.91 25.30
C PRO A 151 0.69 9.39 26.44
N THR A 152 -0.30 8.59 26.82
CA THR A 152 -1.20 8.95 27.92
C THR A 152 -0.32 9.26 29.14
N PRO A 153 -0.41 10.46 29.76
CA PRO A 153 0.43 10.81 30.90
C PRO A 153 0.30 9.74 31.99
N GLY A 154 1.41 9.12 32.38
CA GLY A 154 1.44 8.00 33.34
C GLY A 154 1.56 6.61 32.72
N TYR A 155 1.46 6.46 31.39
CA TYR A 155 1.73 5.19 30.71
C TYR A 155 3.24 5.04 30.48
N VAL A 156 3.92 4.36 31.40
CA VAL A 156 5.30 3.87 31.16
C VAL A 156 5.20 2.78 30.08
N PRO A 157 6.01 2.81 29.01
CA PRO A 157 6.00 1.73 28.03
C PRO A 157 6.55 0.44 28.68
N ASP A 158 5.67 -0.39 29.22
CA ASP A 158 5.94 -1.67 29.92
C ASP A 158 6.59 -2.77 29.04
N HIS A 159 7.07 -2.45 27.84
CA HIS A 159 7.48 -3.44 26.83
C HIS A 159 8.60 -2.94 25.90
N MET A 160 9.46 -2.04 26.40
CA MET A 160 10.65 -1.55 25.68
C MET A 160 11.98 -2.04 26.28
N ASP A 161 11.97 -3.18 26.98
CA ASP A 161 13.17 -3.96 27.32
C ASP A 161 13.42 -5.09 26.31
#